data_AF-A0A935VS65-F1
#
_entry.id   AF-A0A935VS65-F1
#
_cell.length_a   1.000
_cell.length_b   1.000
_cell.length_c   1.000
_cell.angle_alpha   90.00
_cell.angle_beta   90.00
_cell.angle_gamma   90.00
#
_symmetry.space_group_name_H-M   'P 1'
#
loop_
_entity.id
_entity.type
_entity.pdbx_description
1 polymer ?
#
loop_
_entity_poly.entity_id
_entity_poly.type
_entity_poly.pdbx_seq_one_letter_code
_entity_poly.pdbx_strand_id
1 'polypeptide(L)'
;MNKLKIVTISFLFVSCCTVKAQMPSPGSNIINNTLGKFTGTWQWVSGTDTVKIFLKKDNVLFFNSYHADRIIGLHLYKKGNTIIESSYNYTNTVRSDKYSTILAGNDSGNNILTGTLKDLKKNKLLNITLTLNAQQTELQWQTNNREGLKIGPYDYGYTLPRTITLKKL
;
A
#
# COMPACT_ATOMS: atom_id res chain seq x y z
N MET A 1 -24.04 -6.16 -72.45
CA MET A 1 -24.67 -5.70 -71.18
C MET A 1 -23.70 -6.04 -70.04
N ASN A 2 -22.82 -5.10 -69.68
CA ASN A 2 -21.75 -5.35 -68.70
C ASN A 2 -22.19 -4.86 -67.31
N LYS A 3 -22.20 -5.77 -66.32
CA LYS A 3 -22.53 -5.45 -64.93
C LYS A 3 -21.30 -4.89 -64.22
N LEU A 4 -21.33 -3.59 -63.89
CA LEU A 4 -20.36 -2.93 -63.04
C LEU A 4 -20.57 -3.37 -61.58
N LYS A 5 -19.58 -4.02 -60.97
CA LYS A 5 -19.58 -4.36 -59.54
C LYS A 5 -18.86 -3.25 -58.78
N ILE A 6 -19.61 -2.47 -58.01
CA ILE A 6 -19.07 -1.46 -57.09
C ILE A 6 -18.55 -2.20 -55.86
N VAL A 7 -17.25 -2.09 -55.59
CA VAL A 7 -16.62 -2.59 -54.36
C VAL A 7 -16.53 -1.41 -53.38
N THR A 8 -17.33 -1.47 -52.32
CA THR A 8 -17.30 -0.48 -51.23
C THR A 8 -16.14 -0.82 -50.30
N ILE A 9 -15.10 0.01 -50.30
CA ILE A 9 -13.98 -0.10 -49.34
C ILE A 9 -14.37 0.69 -48.09
N SER A 10 -14.74 -0.02 -47.03
CA SER A 10 -15.00 0.57 -45.71
C SER A 10 -13.67 0.87 -45.01
N PHE A 11 -13.34 2.15 -44.90
CA PHE A 11 -12.18 2.63 -44.14
C PHE A 11 -12.49 2.54 -42.64
N LEU A 12 -11.98 1.52 -41.97
CA LEU A 12 -12.10 1.37 -40.51
C LEU A 12 -11.09 2.32 -39.84
N PHE A 13 -11.53 3.52 -39.45
CA PHE A 13 -10.76 4.42 -38.61
C PHE A 13 -10.68 3.82 -37.19
N VAL A 14 -9.64 3.03 -36.94
CA VAL A 14 -9.26 2.62 -35.58
C VAL A 14 -8.65 3.83 -34.89
N SER A 15 -9.51 4.66 -34.28
CA SER A 15 -9.06 5.70 -33.38
C SER A 15 -8.53 5.02 -32.12
N CYS A 16 -7.22 4.80 -32.08
CA CYS A 16 -6.53 4.36 -30.88
C CYS A 16 -6.51 5.53 -29.89
N CYS A 17 -7.55 5.65 -29.06
CA CYS A 17 -7.54 6.56 -27.93
C CYS A 17 -6.47 6.08 -26.93
N THR A 18 -5.27 6.63 -27.04
CA THR A 18 -4.26 6.52 -26.00
C THR A 18 -4.71 7.39 -24.83
N VAL A 19 -5.37 6.79 -23.85
CA VAL A 19 -5.67 7.48 -22.60
C VAL A 19 -4.35 7.64 -21.84
N LYS A 20 -3.67 8.77 -22.06
CA LYS A 20 -2.58 9.18 -21.19
C LYS A 20 -3.20 9.60 -19.87
N ALA A 21 -2.81 8.95 -18.78
CA ALA A 21 -3.19 9.39 -17.44
C ALA A 21 -2.79 10.86 -17.28
N GLN A 22 -3.77 11.75 -17.08
CA GLN A 22 -3.50 13.15 -16.79
C GLN A 22 -3.01 13.29 -15.36
N MET A 23 -2.01 14.16 -15.15
CA MET A 23 -1.63 14.54 -13.81
C MET A 23 -2.82 15.23 -13.12
N PRO A 24 -3.08 14.94 -11.84
CA PRO A 24 -4.12 15.62 -11.08
C PRO A 24 -3.88 17.14 -11.06
N SER A 25 -4.96 17.93 -11.07
CA SER A 25 -4.84 19.38 -10.94
C SER A 25 -4.32 19.75 -9.54
N PRO A 26 -3.54 20.84 -9.41
CA PRO A 26 -3.19 21.37 -8.11
C PRO A 26 -4.44 21.67 -7.26
N GLY A 27 -4.38 21.35 -5.97
CA GLY A 27 -5.48 21.40 -5.01
C GLY A 27 -6.45 20.23 -5.09
N SER A 28 -6.36 19.35 -6.10
CA SER A 28 -7.28 18.23 -6.25
C SER A 28 -7.10 17.16 -5.17
N ASN A 29 -8.13 16.33 -5.03
CA ASN A 29 -8.12 15.14 -4.19
C ASN A 29 -8.39 13.88 -5.03
N ILE A 30 -7.40 13.00 -5.09
CA ILE A 30 -7.53 11.68 -5.71
C ILE A 30 -8.21 10.73 -4.72
N ILE A 31 -9.49 10.46 -4.96
CA ILE A 31 -10.31 9.57 -4.12
C ILE A 31 -10.02 8.11 -4.50
N ASN A 32 -9.91 7.23 -3.49
CA ASN A 32 -9.80 5.80 -3.69
C ASN A 32 -10.77 5.03 -2.79
N ASN A 33 -11.91 4.66 -3.36
CA ASN A 33 -12.98 3.95 -2.65
C ASN A 33 -12.64 2.47 -2.36
N THR A 34 -11.58 1.94 -2.94
CA THR A 34 -11.20 0.52 -2.78
C THR A 34 -10.34 0.25 -1.56
N LEU A 35 -9.89 1.30 -0.84
CA LEU A 35 -9.02 1.16 0.33
C LEU A 35 -9.75 0.69 1.59
N GLY A 36 -11.06 0.89 1.67
CA GLY A 36 -11.86 0.59 2.86
C GLY A 36 -11.71 -0.86 3.37
N LYS A 37 -11.59 -1.82 2.44
CA LYS A 37 -11.45 -3.26 2.74
C LYS A 37 -10.20 -3.62 3.58
N PHE A 38 -9.15 -2.80 3.52
CA PHE A 38 -7.92 -3.02 4.29
C PHE A 38 -7.95 -2.43 5.69
N THR A 39 -8.91 -1.54 5.98
CA THR A 39 -8.97 -0.84 7.26
C THR A 39 -9.32 -1.78 8.41
N GLY A 40 -8.83 -1.42 9.60
CA GLY A 40 -9.03 -2.17 10.84
C GLY A 40 -7.74 -2.66 11.48
N THR A 41 -7.90 -3.53 12.46
CA THR A 41 -6.79 -4.16 13.18
C THR A 41 -6.55 -5.57 12.65
N TRP A 42 -5.29 -5.89 12.43
CA TRP A 42 -4.84 -7.19 11.95
C TRP A 42 -3.78 -7.75 12.88
N GLN A 43 -3.81 -9.05 13.15
CA GLN A 43 -2.90 -9.71 14.08
C GLN A 43 -2.40 -11.03 13.53
N TRP A 44 -1.11 -11.28 13.72
CA TRP A 44 -0.46 -12.56 13.51
C TRP A 44 0.17 -13.01 14.81
N VAL A 45 0.05 -14.30 15.11
CA VAL A 45 0.65 -14.94 16.28
C VAL A 45 1.32 -16.22 15.83
N SER A 46 2.56 -16.45 16.29
CA SER A 46 3.27 -17.71 16.10
C SER A 46 4.15 -17.99 17.31
N GLY A 47 3.78 -19.02 18.09
CA GLY A 47 4.40 -19.27 19.39
C GLY A 47 4.26 -18.04 20.29
N THR A 48 5.40 -17.48 20.74
CA THR A 48 5.43 -16.27 21.56
C THR A 48 5.41 -14.98 20.76
N ASP A 49 5.58 -15.03 19.44
CA ASP A 49 5.71 -13.84 18.62
C ASP A 49 4.34 -13.30 18.22
N THR A 50 4.16 -11.98 18.33
CA THR A 50 2.93 -11.30 17.93
C THR A 50 3.25 -10.08 17.10
N VAL A 51 2.69 -10.00 15.90
CA VAL A 51 2.66 -8.77 15.09
C VAL A 51 1.21 -8.29 15.06
N LYS A 52 1.00 -7.02 15.38
CA LYS A 52 -0.29 -6.35 15.26
C LYS A 52 -0.14 -5.07 14.46
N ILE A 53 -1.06 -4.83 13.53
CA ILE A 53 -1.14 -3.56 12.81
C ILE A 53 -2.53 -2.96 12.90
N PHE A 54 -2.56 -1.64 12.86
CA PHE A 54 -3.77 -0.84 12.73
C PHE A 54 -3.67 -0.04 11.43
N LEU A 55 -4.63 -0.22 10.54
CA LEU A 55 -4.69 0.44 9.24
C LEU A 55 -5.91 1.34 9.16
N LYS A 56 -5.72 2.60 8.76
CA LYS A 56 -6.80 3.54 8.47
C LYS A 56 -6.59 4.25 7.15
N LYS A 57 -7.70 4.64 6.51
CA LYS A 57 -7.66 5.51 5.33
C LYS A 57 -7.39 6.94 5.78
N ASP A 58 -6.55 7.64 5.04
CA ASP A 58 -6.23 9.04 5.27
C ASP A 58 -5.96 9.78 3.95
N ASN A 59 -6.12 11.09 3.96
CA ASN A 59 -5.95 11.94 2.79
C ASN A 59 -4.59 12.65 2.84
N VAL A 60 -3.67 12.22 1.96
CA VAL A 60 -2.24 12.56 2.07
C VAL A 60 -1.83 13.54 0.98
N LEU A 61 -1.18 14.64 1.36
CA LEU A 61 -0.54 15.56 0.43
C LEU A 61 0.62 14.88 -0.32
N PHE A 62 0.58 14.91 -1.65
CA PHE A 62 1.61 14.45 -2.57
C PHE A 62 2.19 15.64 -3.35
N PHE A 63 3.52 15.64 -3.52
CA PHE A 63 4.29 16.62 -4.29
C PHE A 63 3.88 18.09 -4.04
N ASN A 64 3.46 18.41 -2.81
CA ASN A 64 2.98 19.73 -2.38
C ASN A 64 1.90 20.35 -3.28
N SER A 65 1.19 19.55 -4.08
CA SER A 65 0.28 20.08 -5.10
C SER A 65 -1.09 19.44 -5.07
N TYR A 66 -1.24 18.16 -4.70
CA TYR A 66 -2.55 17.51 -4.63
C TYR A 66 -2.59 16.49 -3.50
N HIS A 67 -3.80 16.12 -3.07
CA HIS A 67 -3.99 15.08 -2.08
C HIS A 67 -4.40 13.76 -2.73
N ALA A 68 -4.10 12.65 -2.06
CA ALA A 68 -4.57 11.33 -2.46
C ALA A 68 -4.95 10.49 -1.25
N ASP A 69 -6.05 9.75 -1.37
CA ASP A 69 -6.43 8.72 -0.41
C ASP A 69 -5.36 7.63 -0.37
N ARG A 70 -4.86 7.35 0.84
CA ARG A 70 -3.86 6.32 1.13
C ARG A 70 -4.24 5.56 2.39
N ILE A 71 -3.61 4.41 2.59
CA ILE A 71 -3.58 3.71 3.86
C ILE A 71 -2.39 4.22 4.65
N ILE A 72 -2.66 4.64 5.89
CA ILE A 72 -1.64 4.84 6.90
C ILE A 72 -1.79 3.77 7.97
N GLY A 73 -0.68 3.39 8.60
CA GLY A 73 -0.73 2.38 9.63
C GLY A 73 0.33 2.48 10.69
N LEU A 74 0.04 1.81 11.79
CA LEU A 74 0.88 1.65 12.96
C LEU A 74 1.11 0.16 13.18
N HIS A 75 2.22 -0.19 13.80
CA HIS A 75 2.52 -1.59 14.11
C HIS A 75 3.02 -1.76 15.53
N LEU A 76 2.91 -3.00 15.99
CA LEU A 76 3.47 -3.53 17.22
C LEU A 76 4.10 -4.88 16.88
N TYR A 77 5.32 -5.10 17.35
CA TYR A 77 5.94 -6.42 17.38
C TYR A 77 6.37 -6.77 18.80
N LYS A 78 5.94 -7.95 19.26
CA LYS A 78 6.26 -8.50 20.59
C LYS A 78 6.83 -9.91 20.46
N LYS A 79 7.72 -10.25 21.40
CA LYS A 79 8.15 -11.62 21.71
C LYS A 79 7.80 -11.93 23.15
N GLY A 80 6.78 -12.76 23.36
CA GLY A 80 6.14 -12.94 24.65
C GLY A 80 5.61 -11.61 25.17
N ASN A 81 6.01 -11.24 26.38
CA ASN A 81 5.62 -9.97 27.00
C ASN A 81 6.53 -8.78 26.63
N THR A 82 7.61 -9.02 25.88
CA THR A 82 8.58 -7.98 25.53
C THR A 82 8.19 -7.27 24.23
N ILE A 83 8.04 -5.95 24.28
CA ILE A 83 7.89 -5.12 23.07
C ILE A 83 9.26 -5.01 22.39
N ILE A 84 9.34 -5.48 21.14
CA ILE A 84 10.55 -5.34 20.33
C ILE A 84 10.56 -3.97 19.64
N GLU A 85 9.42 -3.56 19.08
CA GLU A 85 9.17 -2.22 18.57
C GLU A 85 7.66 -1.94 18.48
N SER A 86 7.28 -0.67 18.55
CA SER A 86 5.87 -0.26 18.50
C SER A 86 5.72 1.22 18.13
N SER A 87 4.76 1.50 17.25
CA SER A 87 4.10 2.80 17.11
C SER A 87 2.63 2.75 17.54
N TYR A 88 2.19 1.63 18.11
CA TYR A 88 0.79 1.31 18.34
C TYR A 88 0.12 2.16 19.43
N ASN A 89 0.88 2.84 20.28
CA ASN A 89 0.33 3.76 21.29
C ASN A 89 -0.27 5.03 20.67
N TYR A 90 -0.07 5.25 19.36
CA TYR A 90 -0.50 6.44 18.64
C TYR A 90 -1.74 6.20 17.75
N THR A 91 -2.54 5.17 18.00
CA THR A 91 -3.75 4.88 17.18
C THR A 91 -4.74 6.04 17.13
N ASN A 92 -4.81 6.84 18.20
CA ASN A 92 -5.69 7.99 18.33
C ASN A 92 -5.10 9.30 17.76
N THR A 93 -3.88 9.28 17.21
CA THR A 93 -3.25 10.49 16.68
C THR A 93 -3.60 10.70 15.20
N VAL A 94 -3.44 11.94 14.74
CA VAL A 94 -3.58 12.28 13.32
C VAL A 94 -2.25 12.09 12.60
N ARG A 95 -2.28 12.03 11.26
CA ARG A 95 -1.05 11.83 10.47
C ARG A 95 -0.05 12.96 10.62
N SER A 96 -0.49 14.20 10.84
CA SER A 96 0.38 15.36 11.04
C SER A 96 1.35 15.18 12.20
N ASP A 97 1.06 14.26 13.13
CA ASP A 97 1.90 13.91 14.27
C ASP A 97 3.06 12.96 13.90
N LYS A 98 3.09 12.47 12.66
CA LYS A 98 4.21 11.71 12.04
C LYS A 98 4.54 10.37 12.72
N TYR A 99 3.61 9.78 13.47
CA TYR A 99 3.80 8.46 14.11
C TYR A 99 3.53 7.27 13.19
N SER A 100 2.91 7.47 12.02
CA SER A 100 2.60 6.38 11.08
C SER A 100 3.88 5.69 10.60
N THR A 101 3.92 4.37 10.73
CA THR A 101 5.03 3.53 10.26
C THR A 101 4.74 2.87 8.93
N ILE A 102 3.48 2.81 8.51
CA ILE A 102 3.05 2.25 7.23
C ILE A 102 2.43 3.38 6.40
N LEU A 103 2.81 3.46 5.13
CA LEU A 103 2.16 4.28 4.13
C LEU A 103 2.02 3.45 2.85
N ALA A 104 0.80 3.17 2.43
CA ALA A 104 0.52 2.30 1.30
C ALA A 104 -0.68 2.79 0.47
N GLY A 105 -0.78 2.31 -0.76
CA GLY A 105 -1.92 2.53 -1.64
C GLY A 105 -2.11 1.33 -2.56
N ASN A 106 -3.16 1.35 -3.38
CA ASN A 106 -3.34 0.40 -4.46
C ASN A 106 -3.73 1.15 -5.74
N ASP A 107 -3.51 0.48 -6.86
CA ASP A 107 -4.21 0.81 -8.10
C ASP A 107 -5.66 0.30 -7.98
N SER A 108 -6.59 1.09 -8.50
CA SER A 108 -8.03 0.91 -8.31
C SER A 108 -8.48 -0.52 -8.63
N GLY A 109 -9.02 -1.22 -7.62
CA GLY A 109 -9.66 -2.53 -7.77
C GLY A 109 -8.88 -3.70 -7.18
N ASN A 110 -7.56 -3.58 -6.98
CA ASN A 110 -6.75 -4.72 -6.56
C ASN A 110 -6.87 -5.02 -5.06
N ASN A 111 -6.79 -6.31 -4.69
CA ASN A 111 -6.68 -6.79 -3.31
C ASN A 111 -5.25 -6.67 -2.76
N ILE A 112 -4.43 -5.80 -3.34
CA ILE A 112 -3.02 -5.65 -3.04
C ILE A 112 -2.77 -4.18 -2.69
N LEU A 113 -2.27 -3.92 -1.49
CA LEU A 113 -1.62 -2.65 -1.16
C LEU A 113 -0.12 -2.80 -1.34
N THR A 114 0.52 -1.80 -1.91
CA THR A 114 1.97 -1.65 -1.93
C THR A 114 2.37 -0.33 -1.28
N GLY A 115 3.53 -0.31 -0.66
CA GLY A 115 3.99 0.89 0.01
C GLY A 115 5.27 0.71 0.80
N THR A 116 5.38 1.49 1.86
CA THR A 116 6.55 1.52 2.73
C THR A 116 6.17 1.20 4.17
N LEU A 117 7.12 0.58 4.87
CA LEU A 117 7.08 0.29 6.29
C LEU A 117 8.38 0.78 6.93
N LYS A 118 8.31 1.44 8.09
CA LYS A 118 9.47 1.79 8.90
C LYS A 118 9.78 0.67 9.90
N ASP A 119 10.93 0.03 9.75
CA ASP A 119 11.58 -0.78 10.80
C ASP A 119 12.17 0.22 11.81
N LEU A 120 11.55 0.32 12.98
CA LEU A 120 11.87 1.35 13.97
C LEU A 120 13.20 1.04 14.63
N LYS A 121 13.44 -0.23 14.98
CA LYS A 121 14.64 -0.67 15.67
C LYS A 121 15.90 -0.55 14.80
N LYS A 122 15.81 -0.82 13.50
CA LYS A 122 16.92 -0.61 12.54
C LYS A 122 16.91 0.78 11.90
N ASN A 123 15.91 1.60 12.20
CA ASN A 123 15.71 2.94 11.63
C ASN A 123 15.83 2.98 10.09
N LYS A 124 15.10 2.11 9.40
CA LYS A 124 15.11 2.04 7.93
C LYS A 124 13.73 1.80 7.33
N LEU A 125 13.59 2.15 6.05
CA LEU A 125 12.39 1.89 5.27
C LEU A 125 12.50 0.56 4.53
N LEU A 126 11.46 -0.24 4.65
CA LEU A 126 11.21 -1.47 3.91
C LEU A 126 10.10 -1.20 2.89
N ASN A 127 10.14 -1.93 1.78
CA ASN A 127 8.97 -2.09 0.92
C ASN A 127 8.02 -3.08 1.58
N ILE A 128 6.72 -2.79 1.56
CA ILE A 128 5.67 -3.68 2.07
C ILE A 128 4.61 -3.93 1.01
N THR A 129 4.20 -5.20 0.91
CA THR A 129 3.03 -5.64 0.13
C THR A 129 2.04 -6.28 1.09
N LEU A 130 0.78 -5.87 1.03
CA LEU A 130 -0.32 -6.44 1.80
C LEU A 130 -1.38 -6.99 0.84
N THR A 131 -1.56 -8.31 0.81
CA THR A 131 -2.52 -8.98 -0.06
C THR A 131 -3.70 -9.49 0.75
N LEU A 132 -4.89 -8.95 0.48
CA LEU A 132 -6.12 -9.32 1.14
C LEU A 132 -6.72 -10.56 0.46
N ASN A 133 -7.15 -11.55 1.24
CA ASN A 133 -7.87 -12.70 0.69
C ASN A 133 -9.29 -12.29 0.20
N ALA A 134 -9.93 -13.16 -0.58
CA ALA A 134 -11.24 -12.88 -1.15
C ALA A 134 -12.32 -12.63 -0.07
N GLN A 135 -12.19 -13.31 1.07
CA GLN A 135 -13.10 -13.23 2.22
C GLN A 135 -12.84 -12.01 3.12
N GLN A 136 -11.75 -11.26 2.87
CA GLN A 136 -11.32 -10.11 3.66
C GLN A 136 -11.08 -10.39 5.15
N THR A 137 -10.75 -11.64 5.48
CA THR A 137 -10.47 -12.12 6.84
C THR A 137 -8.97 -12.28 7.10
N GLU A 138 -8.18 -12.38 6.03
CA GLU A 138 -6.74 -12.58 6.10
C GLU A 138 -6.00 -11.57 5.23
N LEU A 139 -4.88 -11.09 5.76
CA LEU A 139 -3.99 -10.16 5.10
C LEU A 139 -2.58 -10.74 5.09
N GLN A 140 -2.14 -11.18 3.92
CA GLN A 140 -0.77 -11.62 3.72
C GLN A 140 0.15 -10.40 3.66
N TRP A 141 1.07 -10.32 4.61
CA TRP A 141 2.12 -9.30 4.65
C TRP A 141 3.39 -9.88 4.05
N GLN A 142 4.08 -9.08 3.23
CA GLN A 142 5.42 -9.36 2.74
C GLN A 142 6.29 -8.10 2.80
N THR A 143 7.50 -8.21 3.34
CA THR A 143 8.48 -7.11 3.39
C THR A 143 9.81 -7.46 2.74
N ASN A 144 10.37 -6.46 2.07
CA ASN A 144 11.68 -6.54 1.44
C ASN A 144 12.47 -5.24 1.70
N ASN A 145 13.79 -5.36 1.74
CA ASN A 145 14.67 -4.20 1.78
C ASN A 145 14.39 -3.30 0.57
N ARG A 146 14.38 -1.99 0.81
CA ARG A 146 14.29 -1.01 -0.27
C ARG A 146 15.68 -0.79 -0.84
N GLU A 147 15.82 -1.02 -2.14
CA GLU A 147 17.04 -0.72 -2.89
C GLU A 147 17.07 0.77 -3.28
N GLY A 148 18.25 1.37 -3.28
CA GLY A 148 18.43 2.80 -3.55
C GLY A 148 19.90 3.23 -3.41
N LEU A 149 20.12 4.55 -3.41
CA LEU A 149 21.45 5.14 -3.25
C LEU A 149 22.05 4.75 -1.89
N LYS A 150 23.20 4.05 -1.93
CA LYS A 150 23.91 3.57 -0.75
C LYS A 150 24.87 4.65 -0.26
N ILE A 151 24.55 5.29 0.86
CA ILE A 151 25.46 6.19 1.57
C ILE A 151 26.05 5.38 2.74
N GLY A 152 27.01 4.50 2.44
CA GLY A 152 27.66 3.62 3.42
C GLY A 152 27.14 2.17 3.45
N PRO A 153 27.61 1.34 4.42
CA PRO A 153 27.21 -0.05 4.54
C PRO A 153 25.72 -0.18 4.84
N TYR A 154 25.04 -1.08 4.13
CA TYR A 154 23.59 -1.29 4.27
C TYR A 154 23.31 -2.51 5.14
N ASP A 155 22.47 -2.34 6.18
CA ASP A 155 21.98 -3.43 7.01
C ASP A 155 20.85 -4.17 6.29
N TYR A 156 21.15 -5.38 5.80
CA TYR A 156 20.18 -6.25 5.13
C TYR A 156 19.26 -7.04 6.08
N GLY A 157 19.51 -7.00 7.39
CA GLY A 157 18.73 -7.73 8.38
C GLY A 157 17.35 -7.13 8.63
N TYR A 158 16.45 -7.87 9.26
CA TYR A 158 15.08 -7.42 9.54
C TYR A 158 14.80 -7.52 11.04
N THR A 159 14.10 -6.53 11.61
CA THR A 159 13.52 -6.66 12.96
C THR A 159 12.21 -7.46 12.90
N LEU A 160 11.36 -7.15 11.92
CA LEU A 160 10.04 -7.74 11.75
C LEU A 160 10.09 -9.05 10.94
N PRO A 161 9.15 -9.98 11.16
CA PRO A 161 8.93 -11.10 10.25
C PRO A 161 8.71 -10.64 8.81
N ARG A 162 9.31 -11.36 7.86
CA ARG A 162 9.26 -10.99 6.43
C ARG A 162 7.95 -11.36 5.77
N THR A 163 7.46 -12.56 6.04
CA THR A 163 6.23 -13.11 5.44
C THR A 163 5.37 -13.69 6.53
N ILE A 164 4.17 -13.14 6.71
CA ILE A 164 3.19 -13.59 7.71
C ILE A 164 1.78 -13.44 7.16
N THR A 165 0.84 -14.20 7.70
CA THR A 165 -0.60 -14.06 7.41
C THR A 165 -1.29 -13.52 8.65
N LEU A 166 -1.72 -12.27 8.58
CA LEU A 166 -2.46 -11.62 9.66
C LEU A 166 -3.94 -11.97 9.53
N LYS A 167 -4.63 -12.15 10.67
CA LYS A 167 -6.08 -12.28 10.76
C LYS A 167 -6.71 -10.99 11.24
N LYS A 168 -7.88 -10.67 10.72
CA LYS A 168 -8.66 -9.51 11.20
C LYS A 168 -9.11 -9.74 12.64
N LEU A 169 -9.05 -8.70 13.48
CA LEU A 169 -9.60 -8.69 14.83
C LEU A 169 -11.00 -8.08 14.87
#